data_AF-A0A225UB11-F1
#
_entry.id   AF-A0A225UB11-F1
#
_cell.length_a   1.000
_cell.length_b   1.000
_cell.length_c   1.000
_cell.angle_alpha   90.00
_cell.angle_beta   90.00
_cell.angle_gamma   90.00
#
_symmetry.space_group_name_H-M   'P 1'
#
loop_
_entity.id
_entity.type
_entity.pdbx_description
1 polymer ?
#
loop_
_entity_poly.entity_id
_entity_poly.type
_entity_poly.pdbx_seq_one_letter_code
_entity_poly.pdbx_strand_id
1 'polypeptide(L)' 'MAEYSGMNNGVQAVLDIGATDLVIVGDSRLAIQQSLGVIASKKESLMTQLNRHRELVARLKSVKYLHA' A
#
# COMPACT_ATOMS: atom_id res chain seq x y z
N MET A 1 -10.59 5.78 2.62
CA MET A 1 -10.19 5.16 3.91
C MET A 1 -10.25 3.64 3.82
N ALA A 2 -11.36 3.06 3.36
CA ALA A 2 -11.49 1.62 3.17
C ALA A 2 -10.38 1.04 2.27
N GLU A 3 -10.09 1.66 1.12
CA GLU A 3 -9.02 1.24 0.19
C GLU A 3 -7.64 1.15 0.88
N TYR A 4 -7.20 2.20 1.56
CA TYR A 4 -5.91 2.25 2.26
C TYR A 4 -5.82 1.27 3.41
N SER A 5 -6.92 1.11 4.17
CA SER A 5 -6.97 0.10 5.23
C SER A 5 -6.90 -1.31 4.64
N GLY A 6 -7.59 -1.56 3.52
CA GLY A 6 -7.55 -2.83 2.81
C GLY A 6 -6.15 -3.19 2.32
N MET A 7 -5.47 -2.22 1.67
CA MET A 7 -4.08 -2.40 1.25
C MET A 7 -3.17 -2.70 2.44
N ASN A 8 -3.23 -1.90 3.51
CA ASN A 8 -2.40 -2.08 4.71
C ASN A 8 -2.62 -3.45 5.37
N ASN A 9 -3.88 -3.88 5.47
CA ASN A 9 -4.22 -5.18 6.04
C ASN A 9 -3.72 -6.33 5.15
N GLY A 10 -3.82 -6.19 3.83
CA GLY A 10 -3.27 -7.15 2.87
C GLY A 10 -1.76 -7.29 2.98
N VAL A 11 -1.02 -6.16 3.05
CA VAL A 11 0.44 -6.18 3.23
C VAL A 11 0.81 -6.83 4.57
N GLN A 12 0.10 -6.52 5.65
CA GLN A 12 0.34 -7.13 6.95
C GLN A 12 0.13 -8.65 6.90
N ALA A 13 -0.96 -9.12 6.29
CA ALA A 13 -1.21 -10.54 6.15
C ALA A 13 -0.10 -11.27 5.36
N VAL A 14 0.47 -10.62 4.34
CA VAL A 14 1.59 -11.15 3.55
C VAL A 14 2.87 -11.24 4.39
N LEU A 15 3.12 -10.25 5.25
CA LEU A 15 4.23 -10.28 6.21
C LEU A 15 4.05 -11.38 7.25
N ASP A 16 2.82 -11.60 7.74
CA ASP A 16 2.51 -12.58 8.77
C ASP A 16 2.73 -14.03 8.28
N ILE A 17 2.52 -14.28 6.98
CA ILE A 17 2.84 -15.58 6.35
C ILE A 17 4.32 -15.71 5.95
N GLY A 18 5.14 -14.67 6.15
CA GLY A 18 6.57 -14.67 5.82
C GLY A 18 6.90 -14.54 4.33
N ALA A 19 5.95 -14.11 3.50
CA ALA A 19 6.21 -13.89 2.08
C ALA A 19 7.04 -12.62 1.87
N THR A 20 7.91 -12.64 0.86
CA THR A 20 8.85 -11.55 0.56
C THR A 20 8.46 -10.72 -0.65
N ASP A 21 7.59 -11.24 -1.49
CA ASP A 21 7.22 -10.66 -2.78
C ASP A 21 5.70 -10.48 -2.84
N LEU A 22 5.25 -9.30 -3.25
CA LEU A 22 3.84 -8.94 -3.25
C LEU A 22 3.41 -8.21 -4.53
N VAL A 23 2.23 -8.54 -5.03
CA VAL A 23 1.52 -7.75 -6.04
C VAL A 23 0.24 -7.19 -5.42
N ILE A 24 0.12 -5.87 -5.40
CA ILE A 24 -1.08 -5.15 -4.93
C ILE A 24 -1.88 -4.74 -6.16
N VAL A 25 -3.13 -5.19 -6.23
CA VAL A 25 -4.07 -4.84 -7.30
C VAL A 25 -5.17 -3.97 -6.71
N GLY A 26 -5.44 -2.82 -7.32
CA GLY A 26 -6.51 -1.92 -6.90
C GLY A 26 -7.19 -1.23 -8.08
N ASP A 27 -8.49 -1.02 -7.96
CA ASP A 27 -9.32 -0.24 -8.88
C ASP A 27 -9.17 1.28 -8.66
N SER A 28 -8.78 1.69 -7.45
CA SER A 28 -8.50 3.10 -7.15
C SER A 28 -7.13 3.51 -7.68
N ARG A 29 -7.11 4.06 -8.91
CA ARG A 29 -5.90 4.65 -9.52
C ARG A 29 -5.22 5.67 -8.61
N LEU A 30 -6.00 6.48 -7.87
CA LEU A 30 -5.46 7.46 -6.92
C LEU A 30 -4.71 6.77 -5.78
N ALA A 31 -5.28 5.73 -5.17
CA ALA A 31 -4.63 5.01 -4.08
C ALA A 31 -3.32 4.35 -4.55
N ILE A 32 -3.33 3.74 -5.75
CA ILE A 32 -2.12 3.17 -6.35
C ILE A 32 -1.05 4.24 -6.58
N GLN A 33 -1.40 5.38 -7.19
CA GLN A 33 -0.45 6.46 -7.47
C GLN A 33 0.09 7.12 -6.19
N GLN A 34 -0.71 7.25 -5.14
CA GLN A 34 -0.26 7.78 -3.85
C GLN A 34 0.67 6.81 -3.12
N SER A 35 0.37 5.51 -3.14
CA SER A 35 1.24 4.46 -2.58
C SER A 35 2.59 4.37 -3.31
N LEU A 36 2.59 4.56 -4.63
CA LEU A 36 3.80 4.66 -5.46
C LEU A 36 4.58 5.98 -5.25
N GLY A 37 4.01 6.97 -4.56
CA GLY A 37 4.63 8.29 -4.38
C GLY A 37 4.60 9.18 -5.62
N VAL A 38 3.84 8.83 -6.66
CA VAL A 38 3.65 9.65 -7.87
C VAL A 38 2.83 10.89 -7.55
N ILE A 39 1.89 10.78 -6.62
CA ILE A 39 1.02 11.87 -6.19
C ILE A 39 1.07 11.99 -4.66
N ALA A 40 1.17 13.21 -4.15
CA ALA A 40 1.07 13.48 -2.72
C ALA A 40 -0.39 13.54 -2.27
N SER A 41 -0.66 13.07 -1.05
CA SER A 41 -1.95 13.32 -0.38
C SER A 41 -1.86 14.57 0.48
N LYS A 42 -2.90 15.42 0.45
CA LYS A 42 -3.01 16.61 1.32
C LYS A 42 -3.80 16.36 2.60
N LYS A 43 -4.47 15.21 2.69
CA LYS A 43 -5.32 14.86 3.83
C LYS A 43 -4.50 14.11 4.87
N GLU A 44 -4.42 14.67 6.08
CA GLU A 44 -3.58 14.13 7.16
C GLU A 44 -3.85 12.66 7.46
N SER A 45 -5.12 12.27 7.60
CA SER A 45 -5.48 10.85 7.82
C SER A 45 -5.04 9.91 6.70
N LEU A 46 -4.96 10.38 5.46
CA LEU A 46 -4.41 9.58 4.35
C LEU A 46 -2.88 9.52 4.43
N MET A 47 -2.22 10.59 4.83
CA MET A 47 -0.76 10.59 5.03
C MET A 47 -0.36 9.58 6.10
N THR A 48 -1.09 9.47 7.22
CA THR A 48 -0.84 8.44 8.23
C THR A 48 -0.95 7.03 7.65
N GLN A 49 -1.98 6.75 6.84
CA GLN A 49 -2.15 5.44 6.22
C GLN A 49 -1.05 5.13 5.19
N LEU A 50 -0.64 6.13 4.41
CA LEU A 50 0.44 6.01 3.42
C LEU A 50 1.80 5.79 4.08
N ASN A 51 2.08 6.46 5.20
CA ASN A 51 3.32 6.27 5.95
C ASN A 51 3.38 4.86 6.54
N ARG A 52 2.28 4.39 7.14
CA ARG A 52 2.17 3.00 7.59
C ARG A 52 2.35 2.02 6.44
N HIS A 53 1.72 2.27 5.30
CA HIS A 53 1.87 1.43 4.10
C HIS A 53 3.34 1.31 3.69
N ARG A 54 4.05 2.45 3.63
CA ARG A 54 5.48 2.53 3.30
C ARG A 54 6.35 1.73 4.26
N GLU A 55 6.11 1.84 5.56
CA GLU A 55 6.84 1.06 6.57
C GLU A 55 6.62 -0.44 6.39
N LEU A 56 5.39 -0.87 6.11
CA LEU A 56 5.07 -2.28 5.89
C LEU A 56 5.72 -2.81 4.61
N VAL A 57 5.58 -2.11 3.49
CA VAL A 57 6.15 -2.57 2.20
C VAL A 57 7.67 -2.51 2.18
N ALA A 58 8.32 -1.65 2.98
CA ALA A 58 9.77 -1.61 3.13
C ALA A 58 10.36 -2.90 3.74
N ARG A 59 9.53 -3.71 4.42
CA ARG A 59 9.92 -5.01 4.97
C ARG A 59 9.89 -6.13 3.93
N LEU A 60 9.28 -5.89 2.76
CA LEU A 60 9.21 -6.84 1.66
C LEU A 60 10.40 -6.65 0.72
N LYS A 61 10.81 -7.73 0.05
CA LYS A 61 11.89 -7.72 -0.95
C LYS A 61 11.43 -7.10 -2.27
N SER A 62 10.20 -7.35 -2.67
CA SER A 62 9.62 -6.78 -3.89
C SER A 62 8.14 -6.50 -3.74
N VAL A 63 7.72 -5.34 -4.25
CA VAL A 63 6.30 -4.98 -4.34
C VAL A 63 6.00 -4.41 -5.71
N LYS A 64 4.97 -4.93 -6.37
CA LYS A 64 4.42 -4.39 -7.62
C LYS A 64 3.01 -3.89 -7.40
N TYR A 65 2.67 -2.82 -8.08
CA TYR A 65 1.32 -2.25 -8.04
C TYR A 65 0.70 -2.36 -9.43
N LEU A 66 -0.52 -2.87 -9.48
CA LEU A 66 -1.32 -2.97 -10.70
C LEU A 66 -2.65 -2.28 -10.49
N HIS A 67 -3.13 -1.67 -11.57
CA HIS A 67 -4.47 -1.13 -11.67
C HIS A 67 -5.33 -2.07 -12.50
N ALA A 68 -6.49 -2.46 -11.97
CA ALA A 68 -7.47 -3.29 -12.66
C ALA A 68 -8.39 -2.47 -13.56
#